data_AF-A0A6P0WRQ6-F1
#
_entry.id   AF-A0A6P0WRQ6-F1
#
_cell.length_a   1.000
_cell.length_b   1.000
_cell.length_c   1.000
_cell.angle_alpha   90.00
_cell.angle_beta   90.00
_cell.angle_gamma   90.00
#
_symmetry.space_group_name_H-M   'P 1'
#
loop_
_entity.id
_entity.type
_entity.pdbx_description
1 polymer ?
#
loop_
_entity_poly.entity_id
_entity_poly.type
_entity_poly.pdbx_seq_one_letter_code
_entity_poly.pdbx_strand_id
1 'polypeptide(L)'
;TKKRRTITINMPPPQLVVEVVSPYRSQKDENYKRDYIEKRQQYEQRGIPEYWIVDPQAQLVTVLLLVNGRYQATEFSGNQRIVSLTFPELKLTAKQVLEARE
;
A
#
# COMPACT_ATOMS: atom_id res chain seq x y z
N THR A 1 -22.37 -12.22 -18.00
CA THR A 1 -21.08 -11.65 -18.45
C THR A 1 -20.26 -11.24 -17.23
N LYS A 2 -19.11 -11.86 -16.97
CA LYS A 2 -18.29 -11.60 -15.77
C LYS A 2 -17.79 -10.15 -15.84
N LYS A 3 -18.22 -9.28 -14.91
CA LYS A 3 -17.80 -7.87 -14.84
C LYS A 3 -16.27 -7.84 -14.71
N ARG A 4 -15.56 -7.21 -15.67
CA ARG A 4 -14.10 -7.06 -15.63
C ARG A 4 -13.73 -6.30 -14.35
N ARG A 5 -12.87 -6.89 -13.51
CA ARG A 5 -12.30 -6.28 -12.29
C ARG A 5 -10.91 -5.69 -12.53
N THR A 6 -10.63 -5.29 -13.77
CA THR A 6 -9.32 -4.79 -14.20
C THR A 6 -9.38 -3.29 -14.40
N ILE A 7 -8.52 -2.55 -13.71
CA ILE A 7 -8.34 -1.11 -13.93
C ILE A 7 -7.36 -0.92 -15.08
N THR A 8 -7.66 -0.02 -16.01
CA THR A 8 -6.80 0.29 -17.16
C THR A 8 -6.13 1.65 -17.01
N ILE A 9 -5.07 1.88 -17.76
CA ILE A 9 -4.30 3.13 -17.67
C ILE A 9 -5.13 4.38 -17.99
N ASN A 10 -6.14 4.25 -18.86
CA ASN A 10 -7.01 5.35 -19.28
C ASN A 10 -8.14 5.67 -18.28
N MET A 11 -8.32 4.87 -17.23
CA MET A 11 -9.27 5.18 -16.17
C MET A 11 -8.68 6.23 -15.20
N PRO A 12 -9.48 6.91 -14.37
CA PRO A 12 -8.93 7.69 -13.25
C PRO A 12 -8.07 6.81 -12.33
N PRO A 13 -7.05 7.37 -11.64
CA PRO A 13 -6.30 6.61 -10.66
C PRO A 13 -7.25 6.09 -9.57
N PRO A 14 -7.01 4.88 -9.01
CA PRO A 14 -7.67 4.46 -7.79
C PRO A 14 -7.41 5.48 -6.68
N GLN A 15 -8.38 5.66 -5.78
CA GLN A 15 -8.17 6.49 -4.59
C GLN A 15 -7.22 5.83 -3.58
N LEU A 16 -7.23 4.50 -3.52
CA LEU A 16 -6.36 3.71 -2.66
C LEU A 16 -5.88 2.48 -3.42
N VAL A 17 -4.59 2.17 -3.27
CA VAL A 17 -4.00 0.87 -3.59
C VAL A 17 -3.41 0.29 -2.31
N VAL A 18 -3.62 -1.00 -2.08
CA VAL A 18 -2.99 -1.74 -0.98
C VAL A 18 -2.20 -2.88 -1.59
N GLU A 19 -0.88 -2.88 -1.36
CA GLU A 19 0.02 -3.92 -1.82
C GLU A 19 0.48 -4.76 -0.64
N VAL A 20 0.30 -6.07 -0.73
CA VAL A 20 0.88 -7.02 0.23
C VAL A 20 2.21 -7.49 -0.33
N VAL A 21 3.29 -7.17 0.37
CA VAL A 21 4.66 -7.46 -0.09
C VAL A 21 4.86 -8.96 -0.23
N SER A 22 5.47 -9.37 -1.35
CA SER A 22 5.87 -10.75 -1.56
C SER A 22 7.04 -11.13 -0.65
N PRO A 23 7.13 -12.39 -0.16
CA PRO A 23 8.25 -12.83 0.65
C PRO A 23 9.60 -12.52 0.02
N TYR A 24 10.55 -12.05 0.82
CA TYR A 24 11.89 -11.65 0.37
C TYR A 24 12.95 -12.06 1.38
N ARG A 25 14.15 -12.43 0.90
CA ARG A 25 15.24 -12.90 1.78
C ARG A 25 16.12 -11.77 2.31
N SER A 26 16.24 -10.69 1.55
CA SER A 26 17.03 -9.51 1.90
C SER A 26 16.60 -8.31 1.06
N GLN A 27 17.10 -7.12 1.37
CA GLN A 27 16.83 -5.92 0.56
C GLN A 27 17.42 -5.97 -0.86
N LYS A 28 18.31 -6.94 -1.14
CA LYS A 28 18.88 -7.15 -2.48
C LYS A 28 17.96 -8.01 -3.38
N ASP A 29 16.97 -8.67 -2.78
CA ASP A 29 16.00 -9.54 -3.44
C ASP A 29 15.15 -8.74 -4.45
N GLU A 30 14.81 -9.35 -5.57
CA GLU A 30 13.99 -8.73 -6.62
C GLU A 30 12.58 -8.42 -6.12
N ASN A 31 12.01 -9.27 -5.25
CA ASN A 31 10.70 -9.03 -4.66
C ASN A 31 10.70 -7.75 -3.81
N TYR A 32 11.75 -7.58 -2.99
CA TYR A 32 11.91 -6.38 -2.19
C TYR A 32 12.01 -5.13 -3.09
N LYS A 33 12.88 -5.15 -4.10
CA LYS A 33 13.05 -4.02 -5.03
C LYS A 33 11.74 -3.67 -5.74
N ARG A 34 11.03 -4.67 -6.25
CA ARG A 34 9.78 -4.47 -6.97
C ARG A 34 8.73 -3.82 -6.08
N ASP A 35 8.49 -4.37 -4.89
CA ASP A 35 7.36 -3.97 -4.03
C ASP A 35 7.63 -2.67 -3.26
N TYR A 36 8.88 -2.46 -2.79
CA TYR A 36 9.25 -1.27 -2.03
C TYR A 36 9.73 -0.08 -2.88
N ILE A 37 10.29 -0.33 -4.07
CA ILE A 37 10.93 0.71 -4.88
C ILE A 37 10.16 0.95 -6.17
N GLU A 38 10.06 -0.06 -7.04
CA GLU A 38 9.53 0.13 -8.40
C GLU A 38 8.04 0.47 -8.40
N LYS A 39 7.21 -0.30 -7.69
CA LYS A 39 5.76 -0.03 -7.60
C LYS A 39 5.48 1.33 -6.99
N ARG A 40 6.21 1.72 -5.94
CA ARG A 40 6.08 3.03 -5.30
C ARG A 40 6.32 4.16 -6.31
N GLN A 41 7.38 4.06 -7.11
CA GLN A 41 7.68 5.05 -8.16
C GLN A 41 6.59 5.08 -9.24
N GLN A 42 6.11 3.91 -9.68
CA GLN A 42 5.05 3.82 -10.67
C GLN A 42 3.74 4.45 -10.18
N TYR A 43 3.34 4.19 -8.93
CA TYR A 43 2.10 4.73 -8.36
C TYR A 43 2.19 6.23 -8.06
N GLU A 44 3.39 6.72 -7.71
CA GLU A 44 3.65 8.14 -7.55
C GLU A 44 3.48 8.87 -8.89
N GLN A 45 4.11 8.37 -9.94
CA GLN A 45 3.97 8.90 -11.31
C GLN A 45 2.52 8.80 -11.81
N ARG A 46 1.80 7.76 -11.38
CA ARG A 46 0.40 7.56 -11.74
C ARG A 46 -0.56 8.51 -11.02
N GLY A 47 -0.10 9.19 -9.96
CA GLY A 47 -0.89 10.13 -9.19
C GLY A 47 -1.89 9.46 -8.26
N ILE A 48 -1.58 8.28 -7.72
CA ILE A 48 -2.46 7.59 -6.77
C ILE A 48 -2.34 8.30 -5.41
N PRO A 49 -3.43 8.87 -4.85
CA PRO A 49 -3.33 9.77 -3.70
C PRO A 49 -2.95 9.05 -2.41
N GLU A 50 -3.37 7.80 -2.22
CA GLU A 50 -3.01 7.00 -1.06
C GLU A 50 -2.57 5.59 -1.48
N TYR A 51 -1.44 5.13 -0.98
CA TYR A 51 -0.86 3.83 -1.28
C TYR A 51 -0.39 3.16 0.01
N TRP A 52 -0.77 1.91 0.24
CA TRP A 52 -0.37 1.15 1.43
C TRP A 52 0.56 0.02 1.03
N ILE A 53 1.63 -0.14 1.79
CA ILE A 53 2.52 -1.31 1.76
C ILE A 53 2.25 -2.10 3.03
N VAL A 54 1.77 -3.33 2.89
CA VAL A 54 1.53 -4.26 3.99
C VAL A 54 2.64 -5.31 3.93
N ASP A 55 3.49 -5.35 4.95
CA ASP A 55 4.60 -6.29 5.03
C ASP A 55 4.42 -7.23 6.24
N PRO A 56 3.94 -8.47 6.00
CA PRO A 56 3.82 -9.49 7.03
C PRO A 56 5.16 -9.94 7.63
N GLN A 57 6.27 -9.86 6.89
CA GLN A 57 7.58 -10.26 7.39
C GLN A 57 8.15 -9.19 8.35
N ALA A 58 7.98 -7.91 8.00
CA ALA A 58 8.38 -6.79 8.85
C ALA A 58 7.37 -6.44 9.95
N GLN A 59 6.16 -7.03 9.90
CA GLN A 59 5.03 -6.71 10.80
C GLN A 59 4.66 -5.22 10.77
N LEU A 60 4.63 -4.65 9.56
CA LEU A 60 4.49 -3.22 9.33
C LEU A 60 3.41 -2.94 8.28
N VAL A 61 2.64 -1.88 8.50
CA VAL A 61 1.82 -1.24 7.47
C VAL A 61 2.34 0.17 7.25
N THR A 62 2.80 0.48 6.05
CA THR A 62 3.26 1.81 5.65
C THR A 62 2.17 2.48 4.81
N VAL A 63 1.63 3.59 5.29
CA VAL A 63 0.72 4.45 4.53
C VAL A 63 1.54 5.53 3.84
N LEU A 64 1.40 5.62 2.52
CA LEU A 64 2.04 6.61 1.68
C LEU A 64 0.99 7.57 1.12
N LEU A 65 1.13 8.85 1.46
CA LEU A 65 0.26 9.92 0.98
C LEU A 65 0.98 10.76 -0.07
N LEU A 66 0.34 10.95 -1.21
CA LEU A 66 0.90 11.74 -2.30
C LEU A 66 0.72 13.23 -2.00
N VAL A 67 1.83 13.91 -1.68
CA VAL A 67 1.86 15.35 -1.38
C VAL A 67 2.83 16.02 -2.34
N ASN A 68 2.34 16.99 -3.11
CA ASN A 68 3.14 17.72 -4.11
C ASN A 68 3.90 16.80 -5.07
N GLY A 69 3.27 15.71 -5.51
CA GLY A 69 3.84 14.74 -6.44
C GLY A 69 4.87 13.78 -5.84
N ARG A 70 5.03 13.75 -4.51
CA ARG A 70 5.90 12.79 -3.81
C ARG A 70 5.20 12.09 -2.66
N TYR A 71 5.49 10.82 -2.46
CA TYR A 71 4.94 10.06 -1.34
C TYR A 71 5.63 10.36 -0.01
N GLN A 72 4.84 10.80 0.97
CA GLN A 72 5.22 10.86 2.37
C GLN A 72 4.75 9.59 3.09
N ALA A 73 5.67 8.90 3.78
CA ALA A 73 5.38 7.63 4.43
C ALA A 73 5.12 7.81 5.94
N THR A 74 4.13 7.09 6.45
CA THR A 74 3.88 6.91 7.89
C THR A 74 3.73 5.43 8.17
N GLU A 75 4.45 4.94 9.18
CA GLU A 75 4.51 3.52 9.52
C GLU A 75 3.65 3.22 10.74
N PHE A 76 2.94 2.09 10.70
CA PHE A 76 2.08 1.59 11.76
C PHE A 76 2.39 0.13 12.05
N SER A 77 2.50 -0.22 13.33
CA SER A 77 2.76 -1.58 13.80
C SER A 77 1.88 -1.94 15.01
N GLY A 78 1.70 -3.23 15.24
CA GLY A 78 0.92 -3.74 16.38
C GLY A 78 -0.48 -3.11 16.48
N ASN A 79 -0.84 -2.62 17.67
CA ASN A 79 -2.16 -2.04 17.94
C ASN A 79 -2.28 -0.56 17.52
N GLN A 80 -1.29 0.01 16.82
CA GLN A 80 -1.41 1.37 16.30
C GLN A 80 -2.55 1.43 15.29
N ARG A 81 -3.44 2.40 15.47
CA ARG A 81 -4.54 2.65 14.53
C ARG A 81 -3.99 3.29 13.27
N ILE A 82 -4.31 2.69 12.13
CA ILE A 82 -3.93 3.23 10.82
C ILE A 82 -4.79 4.47 10.55
N VAL A 83 -4.13 5.55 10.16
CA VAL A 83 -4.79 6.81 9.78
C VAL A 83 -4.81 6.90 8.26
N SER A 84 -6.00 6.73 7.67
CA SER A 84 -6.25 6.99 6.24
C SER A 84 -6.85 8.37 6.10
N LEU A 85 -6.27 9.22 5.23
CA LEU A 85 -6.91 10.50 4.89
C LEU A 85 -8.04 10.29 3.89
N THR A 86 -7.94 9.28 3.03
CA THR A 86 -8.97 8.92 2.06
C THR A 86 -10.19 8.30 2.75
N PHE A 87 -9.98 7.52 3.81
CA PHE A 87 -11.05 6.84 4.57
C PHE A 87 -10.92 7.10 6.09
N PRO A 88 -11.23 8.31 6.59
CA PRO A 88 -11.04 8.68 8.00
C PRO A 88 -11.82 7.82 9.01
N GLU A 89 -12.96 7.27 8.56
CA GLU A 89 -13.81 6.40 9.38
C GLU A 89 -13.28 4.97 9.54
N LEU A 90 -12.20 4.60 8.81
CA LEU A 90 -11.59 3.29 8.93
C LEU A 90 -11.00 3.11 10.34
N LYS A 91 -11.47 2.09 11.05
CA LYS A 91 -11.07 1.78 12.43
C LYS A 91 -10.29 0.47 12.49
N LEU A 92 -9.17 0.42 11.79
CA LEU A 92 -8.28 -0.75 11.77
C LEU A 92 -6.93 -0.42 12.41
N THR A 93 -6.39 -1.42 13.11
CA THR A 93 -5.00 -1.42 13.58
C THR A 93 -4.10 -2.16 12.57
N ALA A 94 -2.80 -1.88 12.61
CA ALA A 94 -1.83 -2.60 11.78
C ALA A 94 -1.90 -4.12 12.00
N LYS A 95 -2.01 -4.55 13.26
CA LYS A 95 -2.17 -5.95 13.64
C LYS A 95 -3.40 -6.59 12.98
N GLN A 96 -4.56 -5.93 13.02
CA GLN A 96 -5.78 -6.47 12.39
C GLN A 96 -5.62 -6.64 10.88
N VAL A 97 -4.91 -5.73 10.20
CA VAL A 97 -4.62 -5.86 8.76
C VAL A 97 -3.66 -7.02 8.49
N LEU A 98 -2.59 -7.14 9.28
CA LEU A 98 -1.55 -8.15 9.10
C LEU A 98 -2.00 -9.57 9.45
N GLU A 99 -2.95 -9.71 10.38
CA GLU A 99 -3.46 -11.01 10.85
C GLU A 99 -4.76 -11.46 10.16
N ALA A 100 -5.31 -10.65 9.25
CA ALA A 100 -6.54 -10.99 8.54
C ALA A 100 -6.38 -12.29 7.75
N ARG A 101 -7.39 -13.17 7.84
CA ARG A 101 -7.49 -14.42 7.08
C ARG A 101 -8.77 -14.42 6.26
N GLU A 102 -8.74 -15.07 5.09
CA GLU A 102 -9.92 -15.32 4.25
C GLU A 102 -10.87 -16.35 4.87
#